data_AF-A0A6A6I8V4-F1
#
_entry.id   AF-A0A6A6I8V4-F1
#
_cell.length_a   1.000
_cell.length_b   1.000
_cell.length_c   1.000
_cell.angle_alpha   90.00
_cell.angle_beta   90.00
_cell.angle_gamma   90.00
#
_symmetry.space_group_name_H-M   'P 1'
#
loop_
_entity.id
_entity.type
_entity.pdbx_description
1 polymer ?
#
loop_
_entity_poly.entity_id
_entity_poly.type
_entity_poly.pdbx_seq_one_letter_code
_entity_poly.pdbx_strand_id
1 'polypeptide(L)'
;MAMATPTEPSIPPATSLPSKKLPSNPTPLSAPQEQQVRDLYYKNVRSKCASEIAAFATCATGRTFTMAWACRQQKLAMNNCMIQYQNQEEFDKARAEWFQLAGERKRQREEMERKIEEGRRKHKEWWGLDEEGKLQGKRVEVHEEELKKR
;
A
#
# COMPACT_ATOMS: atom_id res chain seq x y z
N MET A 1 54.01 33.68 29.18
CA MET A 1 54.00 32.52 30.10
C MET A 1 52.58 31.98 30.14
N ALA A 2 52.42 30.68 29.91
CA ALA A 2 51.16 29.96 29.84
C ALA A 2 50.54 29.70 31.22
N MET A 3 49.30 29.17 31.21
CA MET A 3 48.55 28.34 32.20
C MET A 3 47.13 28.95 32.40
N ALA A 4 45.97 28.27 32.39
CA ALA A 4 45.59 26.86 32.25
C ALA A 4 44.09 26.75 31.86
N THR A 5 43.73 25.59 31.32
CA THR A 5 42.40 25.09 30.86
C THR A 5 41.33 24.91 31.95
N PRO A 6 40.08 24.67 31.54
CA PRO A 6 39.39 23.47 32.06
C PRO A 6 38.89 22.51 30.98
N THR A 7 39.09 21.23 31.28
CA THR A 7 38.80 19.99 30.56
C THR A 7 37.30 19.69 30.52
N GLU A 8 36.75 19.40 29.34
CA GLU A 8 35.41 18.80 29.16
C GLU A 8 35.58 17.35 28.66
N PRO A 9 34.91 16.35 29.27
CA PRO A 9 35.16 14.94 28.98
C PRO A 9 34.53 14.50 27.65
N SER A 10 35.38 13.96 26.76
CA SER A 10 34.99 13.36 25.50
C SER A 10 34.39 11.97 25.70
N ILE A 11 33.13 11.80 25.26
CA ILE A 11 32.43 10.53 25.16
C ILE A 11 32.78 9.91 23.79
N PRO A 12 33.16 8.62 23.69
CA PRO A 12 33.55 8.00 22.43
C PRO A 12 32.36 7.78 21.48
N PRO A 13 32.59 7.78 20.15
CA PRO A 13 31.53 7.72 19.16
C PRO A 13 30.90 6.32 19.10
N ALA A 14 29.62 6.22 19.45
CA ALA A 14 28.81 5.05 19.13
C ALA A 14 28.71 4.91 17.61
N THR A 15 29.27 3.81 17.11
CA THR A 15 29.19 3.37 15.71
C THR A 15 27.72 3.11 15.38
N SER A 16 27.05 4.11 14.81
CA SER A 16 25.67 3.96 14.32
C SER A 16 25.72 3.55 12.85
N LEU A 17 25.17 2.36 12.60
CA LEU A 17 24.78 1.87 11.29
C LEU A 17 24.06 2.99 10.51
N PRO A 18 24.21 3.07 9.17
CA PRO A 18 23.54 4.09 8.37
C PRO A 18 22.04 3.81 8.37
N SER A 19 21.35 4.31 9.40
CA SER A 19 19.93 4.57 9.35
C SER A 19 19.77 5.60 8.24
N LYS A 20 19.22 5.18 7.10
CA LYS A 20 18.75 6.10 6.06
C LYS A 20 17.77 7.06 6.73
N LYS A 21 18.27 8.21 7.16
CA LYS A 21 17.45 9.30 7.68
C LYS A 21 16.48 9.63 6.57
N LEU A 22 15.18 9.45 6.83
CA LEU A 22 14.16 9.97 5.92
C LEU A 22 14.48 11.46 5.71
N PRO A 23 14.50 11.94 4.46
CA PRO A 23 14.86 13.32 4.19
C PRO A 23 13.93 14.26 4.96
N SER A 24 14.53 15.15 5.75
CA SER A 24 13.83 16.09 6.65
C SER A 24 13.13 17.25 5.92
N ASN A 25 13.11 17.24 4.58
CA ASN A 25 12.46 18.23 3.74
C ASN A 25 11.96 17.54 2.45
N PRO A 26 10.70 17.75 2.02
CA PRO A 26 10.04 16.86 1.08
C PRO A 26 10.55 17.08 -0.34
N THR A 27 11.14 16.05 -0.93
CA THR A 27 11.13 15.92 -2.39
C THR A 27 9.67 16.04 -2.87
N PRO A 28 9.35 16.91 -3.83
CA PRO A 28 8.01 17.03 -4.35
C PRO A 28 7.58 15.67 -4.91
N LEU A 29 6.51 15.12 -4.34
CA LEU A 29 5.94 13.87 -4.81
C LEU A 29 5.25 14.11 -6.15
N SER A 30 5.27 13.13 -7.05
CA SER A 30 4.45 13.22 -8.25
C SER A 30 2.96 13.17 -7.88
N ALA A 31 2.10 13.77 -8.70
CA ALA A 31 0.65 13.77 -8.47
C ALA A 31 0.06 12.39 -8.08
N PRO A 32 0.42 11.25 -8.72
CA PRO A 32 -0.09 9.94 -8.30
C PRO A 32 0.47 9.46 -6.95
N GLN A 33 1.67 9.89 -6.55
CA GLN A 33 2.24 9.57 -5.24
C GLN A 33 1.54 10.38 -4.14
N GLU A 34 1.21 11.64 -4.38
CA GLU A 34 0.43 12.45 -3.44
C GLU A 34 -0.98 11.89 -3.21
N GLN A 35 -1.61 11.36 -4.26
CA GLN A 35 -2.90 10.68 -4.11
C GLN A 35 -2.79 9.46 -3.20
N GLN A 36 -1.74 8.64 -3.34
CA GLN A 36 -1.52 7.48 -2.45
C GLN A 36 -1.29 7.90 -0.99
N VAL A 37 -0.61 9.02 -0.76
CA VAL A 37 -0.45 9.57 0.59
C VAL A 37 -1.79 10.05 1.15
N ARG A 38 -2.60 10.74 0.34
CA ARG A 38 -3.98 11.14 0.72
C ARG A 38 -4.84 9.94 1.07
N ASP A 39 -4.75 8.85 0.30
CA ASP A 39 -5.51 7.63 0.55
C ASP A 39 -5.14 6.97 1.89
N LEU A 40 -3.83 6.88 2.19
CA LEU A 40 -3.34 6.41 3.49
C LEU A 40 -3.79 7.33 4.63
N TYR A 41 -3.68 8.64 4.44
CA TYR A 41 -4.15 9.63 5.40
C TYR A 41 -5.64 9.44 5.72
N TYR A 42 -6.50 9.35 4.71
CA TYR A 42 -7.94 9.13 4.93
C TYR A 42 -8.22 7.76 5.56
N LYS A 43 -7.45 6.72 5.24
CA LYS A 43 -7.55 5.41 5.91
C LYS A 43 -7.23 5.53 7.40
N ASN A 44 -6.17 6.24 7.75
CA ASN A 44 -5.75 6.46 9.13
C ASN A 44 -6.79 7.27 9.91
N VAL A 45 -7.31 8.36 9.34
CA VAL A 45 -8.40 9.15 9.96
C VAL A 45 -9.66 8.31 10.16
N ARG A 46 -10.07 7.50 9.16
CA ARG A 46 -11.23 6.61 9.30
C ARG A 46 -11.02 5.53 10.36
N SER A 47 -9.79 5.04 10.53
CA SER A 47 -9.48 4.06 11.59
C SER A 47 -9.65 4.65 12.99
N LYS A 48 -9.27 5.92 13.19
CA LYS A 48 -9.46 6.64 14.46
C LYS A 48 -10.95 6.93 14.74
N CYS A 49 -11.70 7.29 13.70
CA CYS A 49 -13.14 7.58 13.79
C CYS A 49 -14.04 6.37 13.56
N ALA A 50 -13.54 5.14 13.72
CA ALA A 50 -14.27 3.93 13.35
C ALA A 50 -15.60 3.77 14.12
N SER A 51 -15.66 4.20 15.40
CA SER A 51 -16.88 4.16 16.21
C SER A 51 -18.00 5.02 15.63
N GLU A 52 -17.70 6.27 15.30
CA GLU A 52 -18.67 7.23 14.76
C GLU A 52 -19.13 6.83 13.36
N ILE A 53 -18.22 6.30 12.54
CA ILE A 53 -18.53 5.77 11.20
C ILE A 53 -19.45 4.55 11.33
N ALA A 54 -19.20 3.65 12.27
CA ALA A 54 -20.04 2.47 12.50
C ALA A 54 -21.45 2.86 13.00
N ALA A 55 -21.56 3.87 13.87
CA ALA A 55 -22.85 4.39 14.33
C ALA A 55 -23.65 5.00 13.16
N PHE A 56 -22.99 5.77 12.29
CA PHE A 56 -23.63 6.30 11.08
C PHE A 56 -24.04 5.18 10.12
N ALA A 57 -23.18 4.19 9.88
CA ALA A 57 -23.48 3.06 9.01
C ALA A 57 -24.68 2.23 9.53
N THR A 58 -24.75 2.00 10.83
CA THR A 58 -25.87 1.30 11.48
C THR A 58 -27.18 2.07 11.28
N CYS A 59 -27.16 3.40 11.42
CA CYS A 59 -28.34 4.22 11.14
C CYS A 59 -28.73 4.22 9.64
N ALA A 60 -27.75 4.27 8.75
CA ALA A 60 -27.96 4.31 7.30
C ALA A 60 -28.43 2.96 6.72
N THR A 61 -28.21 1.86 7.45
CA THR A 61 -28.64 0.52 7.03
C THR A 61 -30.18 0.49 6.89
N GLY A 62 -30.65 0.27 5.66
CA GLY A 62 -32.09 0.22 5.33
C GLY A 62 -32.77 1.58 5.11
N ARG A 63 -32.03 2.69 5.16
CA ARG A 63 -32.56 4.05 4.88
C ARG A 63 -31.85 4.64 3.66
N THR A 64 -32.38 4.43 2.46
CA THR A 64 -31.81 4.98 1.23
C THR A 64 -32.25 6.42 0.97
N PHE A 65 -33.56 6.69 1.04
CA PHE A 65 -34.13 8.01 0.73
C PHE A 65 -34.16 8.94 1.95
N THR A 66 -34.34 8.40 3.16
CA THR A 66 -34.59 9.18 4.37
C THR A 66 -33.34 9.44 5.22
N MET A 67 -32.19 8.95 4.78
CA MET A 67 -30.90 8.99 5.49
C MET A 67 -30.49 10.40 5.90
N ALA A 68 -30.68 11.37 4.99
CA ALA A 68 -30.17 12.73 5.14
C ALA A 68 -30.77 13.47 6.35
N TRP A 69 -32.02 13.14 6.71
CA TRP A 69 -32.69 13.70 7.88
C TRP A 69 -32.69 12.74 9.07
N ALA A 70 -32.99 11.46 8.86
CA ALA A 70 -33.13 10.48 9.94
C ALA A 70 -31.80 10.19 10.66
N CYS A 71 -30.68 10.24 9.93
CA CYS A 71 -29.33 9.97 10.47
C CYS A 71 -28.47 11.23 10.58
N ARG A 72 -29.09 12.41 10.64
CA ARG A 72 -28.38 13.70 10.67
C ARG A 72 -27.44 13.82 11.87
N GLN A 73 -27.86 13.35 13.04
CA GLN A 73 -27.05 13.43 14.27
C GLN A 73 -25.78 12.58 14.17
N GLN A 74 -25.91 11.33 13.72
CA GLN A 74 -24.78 10.41 13.54
C GLN A 74 -23.84 10.93 12.45
N LYS A 75 -24.38 11.51 11.36
CA LYS A 75 -23.57 12.15 10.31
C LYS A 75 -22.73 13.31 10.87
N LEU A 76 -23.32 14.15 11.72
CA LEU A 76 -22.61 15.28 12.34
C LEU A 76 -21.52 14.80 13.31
N ALA A 77 -21.81 13.79 14.13
CA ALA A 77 -20.83 13.19 15.05
C ALA A 77 -19.62 12.62 14.30
N MET A 78 -19.87 11.84 13.24
CA MET A 78 -18.82 11.31 12.36
C MET A 78 -17.98 12.42 11.72
N ASN A 79 -18.62 13.45 11.17
CA ASN A 79 -17.92 14.57 10.55
C ASN A 79 -17.08 15.35 11.56
N ASN A 80 -17.59 15.57 12.78
CA ASN A 80 -16.85 16.25 13.83
C ASN A 80 -15.57 15.48 14.20
N CYS A 81 -15.65 14.16 14.34
CA CYS A 81 -14.46 13.34 14.56
C CYS A 81 -13.46 13.45 13.40
N MET A 82 -13.93 13.38 12.16
CA MET A 82 -13.05 13.47 10.99
C MET A 82 -12.34 14.83 10.90
N ILE A 83 -13.01 15.93 11.25
CA ILE A 83 -12.42 17.28 11.23
C ILE A 83 -11.35 17.42 12.33
N GLN A 84 -11.51 16.79 13.49
CA GLN A 84 -10.51 16.85 14.56
C GLN A 84 -9.15 16.26 14.16
N TYR A 85 -9.16 15.28 13.27
CA TYR A 85 -7.93 14.67 12.74
C TYR A 85 -7.53 15.23 11.37
N GLN A 86 -8.21 16.27 10.88
CA GLN A 86 -7.85 16.95 9.64
C GLN A 86 -6.70 17.96 9.82
N ASN A 87 -5.57 17.46 10.30
CA ASN A 87 -4.41 18.28 10.66
C ASN A 87 -3.22 18.01 9.73
N GLN A 88 -2.41 19.04 9.46
CA GLN A 88 -1.20 18.90 8.65
C GLN A 88 -0.23 17.87 9.24
N GLU A 89 -0.13 17.80 10.56
CA GLU A 89 0.71 16.82 11.27
C GLU A 89 0.31 15.36 10.95
N GLU A 90 -0.98 15.08 10.84
CA GLU A 90 -1.47 13.74 10.51
C GLU A 90 -1.19 13.40 9.04
N PHE A 91 -1.24 14.40 8.17
CA PHE A 91 -0.84 14.25 6.77
C PHE A 91 0.66 13.97 6.64
N ASP A 92 1.51 14.66 7.40
CA ASP A 92 2.96 14.43 7.40
C ASP A 92 3.34 13.08 7.99
N LYS A 93 2.62 12.60 9.02
CA LYS A 93 2.74 11.23 9.53
C LYS A 93 2.39 10.20 8.45
N ALA A 94 1.29 10.40 7.72
CA ALA A 94 0.90 9.52 6.61
C ALA A 94 1.93 9.54 5.48
N ARG A 95 2.57 10.68 5.22
CA ARG A 95 3.67 10.79 4.25
C ARG A 95 4.89 9.99 4.71
N ALA A 96 5.28 10.11 5.99
CA ALA A 96 6.37 9.33 6.56
C ALA A 96 6.09 7.83 6.49
N GLU A 97 4.87 7.39 6.85
CA GLU A 97 4.41 6.02 6.73
C GLU A 97 4.48 5.53 5.27
N TRP A 98 4.02 6.35 4.30
CA TRP A 98 4.10 6.01 2.88
C TRP A 98 5.54 5.78 2.43
N PHE A 99 6.50 6.57 2.91
CA PHE A 99 7.92 6.38 2.62
C PHE A 99 8.48 5.11 3.30
N GLN A 100 8.09 4.81 4.54
CA GLN A 100 8.51 3.57 5.21
C GLN A 100 7.99 2.32 4.49
N LEU A 101 6.71 2.33 4.09
CA LEU A 101 6.12 1.24 3.32
C LEU A 101 6.68 1.11 1.90
N ALA A 102 7.54 2.03 1.41
CA ALA A 102 8.08 1.93 0.07
C ALA A 102 8.87 0.62 -0.15
N GLY A 103 9.59 0.17 0.87
CA GLY A 103 10.29 -1.13 0.84
C GLY A 103 9.31 -2.31 0.77
N GLU A 104 8.23 -2.26 1.54
CA GLU A 104 7.19 -3.31 1.54
C GLU A 104 6.43 -3.38 0.23
N ARG A 105 6.08 -2.23 -0.37
CA ARG A 105 5.43 -2.18 -1.69
C ARG A 105 6.30 -2.79 -2.80
N LYS A 106 7.63 -2.69 -2.69
CA LYS A 106 8.54 -3.36 -3.62
C LYS A 106 8.48 -4.89 -3.45
N ARG A 107 8.55 -5.37 -2.20
CA ARG A 107 8.43 -6.80 -1.87
C ARG A 107 7.09 -7.40 -2.33
N GLN A 108 5.98 -6.67 -2.13
CA GLN A 108 4.66 -7.11 -2.57
C GLN A 108 4.55 -7.22 -4.09
N ARG A 109 5.18 -6.32 -4.85
CA ARG A 109 5.25 -6.42 -6.32
C ARG A 109 6.05 -7.64 -6.76
N GLU A 110 7.23 -7.85 -6.17
CA GLU A 110 8.07 -9.02 -6.47
C GLU A 110 7.35 -10.34 -6.13
N GLU A 111 6.63 -10.40 -5.01
CA GLU A 111 5.84 -11.58 -4.64
C GLU A 111 4.65 -11.81 -5.59
N MET A 112 3.98 -10.75 -6.01
CA MET A 112 2.88 -10.83 -6.97
C MET A 112 3.38 -11.31 -8.34
N GLU A 113 4.51 -10.78 -8.82
CA GLU A 113 5.15 -11.21 -10.07
C GLU A 113 5.51 -12.71 -10.01
N ARG A 114 6.09 -13.16 -8.89
CA ARG A 114 6.37 -14.60 -8.67
C ARG A 114 5.10 -15.45 -8.72
N LYS A 115 4.02 -15.01 -8.07
CA LYS A 115 2.72 -15.72 -8.11
C LYS A 115 2.12 -15.76 -9.52
N ILE A 116 2.27 -14.68 -10.29
CA ILE A 116 1.81 -14.61 -11.68
C ILE A 116 2.62 -15.58 -12.55
N GLU A 117 3.94 -15.65 -12.38
CA GLU A 117 4.80 -16.59 -13.11
C GLU A 117 4.49 -18.05 -12.75
N GLU A 118 4.34 -18.37 -11.47
CA GLU A 118 3.89 -19.70 -11.02
C GLU A 118 2.50 -20.04 -11.57
N GLY A 119 1.58 -19.08 -11.57
CA GLY A 119 0.25 -19.21 -12.14
C GLY A 119 0.31 -19.50 -13.65
N ARG A 120 1.17 -18.79 -14.39
CA ARG A 120 1.42 -19.01 -15.81
C ARG A 120 2.01 -20.39 -16.08
N ARG A 121 2.98 -20.84 -15.27
CA ARG A 121 3.58 -22.18 -15.38
C ARG A 121 2.55 -23.27 -15.15
N LYS A 122 1.80 -23.19 -14.05
CA LYS A 122 0.72 -24.15 -13.73
C LYS A 122 -0.35 -24.16 -14.82
N HIS A 123 -0.71 -23.00 -15.35
CA HIS A 123 -1.65 -22.89 -16.47
C HIS A 123 -1.11 -23.59 -17.73
N LYS A 124 0.19 -23.40 -18.04
CA LYS A 124 0.85 -24.08 -19.16
C LYS A 124 0.85 -25.60 -19.00
N GLU A 125 1.20 -26.09 -17.80
CA GLU A 125 1.21 -27.52 -17.47
C GLU A 125 -0.20 -28.12 -17.52
N TRP A 126 -1.18 -27.47 -16.90
CA TRP A 126 -2.55 -27.97 -16.83
C TRP A 126 -3.23 -28.07 -18.20
N TRP A 127 -2.94 -27.13 -19.11
CA TRP A 127 -3.47 -27.15 -20.47
C TRP A 127 -2.56 -27.89 -21.47
N GLY A 128 -1.39 -28.40 -21.08
CA GLY A 128 -0.45 -29.03 -22.00
C GLY A 128 -0.03 -28.11 -23.16
N LEU A 129 0.19 -26.82 -22.86
CA LEU A 129 0.56 -25.81 -23.85
C LEU A 129 2.08 -25.83 -24.11
N ASP A 130 2.49 -25.66 -25.35
CA ASP A 130 3.89 -25.49 -25.74
C ASP A 130 4.43 -24.07 -25.42
N GLU A 131 5.70 -23.80 -25.73
CA GLU A 131 6.35 -22.47 -25.57
C GLU A 131 5.59 -21.34 -26.32
N GLU A 132 4.86 -21.68 -27.38
CA GLU A 132 4.10 -20.77 -28.24
C GLU A 132 2.63 -20.64 -27.80
N GLY A 133 2.19 -21.38 -26.78
CA GLY A 133 0.81 -21.39 -26.31
C GLY A 133 -0.17 -22.21 -27.15
N LYS A 134 0.30 -23.21 -27.92
CA LYS A 134 -0.58 -24.17 -28.61
C LYS A 134 -0.72 -25.46 -27.81
N LEU A 135 -1.92 -26.05 -27.85
CA LEU A 135 -2.22 -27.32 -27.19
C LEU A 135 -1.43 -28.44 -27.88
N GLN A 136 -0.56 -29.13 -27.12
CA GLN A 136 0.26 -30.21 -27.67
C GLN A 136 -0.58 -31.35 -28.24
N GLY A 137 -1.74 -31.66 -27.66
CA GLY A 137 -2.64 -32.69 -28.18
C GLY A 137 -3.02 -32.48 -29.64
N LYS A 138 -3.36 -31.24 -30.01
CA LYS A 138 -3.72 -30.88 -31.40
C LYS A 138 -2.53 -30.97 -32.36
N ARG A 139 -1.31 -30.72 -31.88
CA ARG A 139 -0.07 -30.84 -32.68
C ARG A 139 0.25 -32.31 -32.98
N VAL A 140 0.08 -33.19 -31.99
CA VAL A 140 0.29 -34.63 -32.15
C VAL A 140 -0.73 -35.21 -33.14
N GLU A 141 -2.01 -34.84 -33.03
CA GLU A 141 -3.05 -35.26 -33.96
C GLU A 141 -2.74 -34.86 -35.42
N VAL A 142 -2.36 -33.61 -35.65
CA VAL A 142 -2.01 -33.13 -37.01
C VAL A 142 -0.79 -33.87 -37.57
N HIS A 143 0.24 -34.11 -36.75
CA HIS A 143 1.44 -34.82 -37.17
C HIS A 143 1.15 -36.32 -37.47
N GLU A 144 0.26 -36.94 -36.71
CA GLU A 144 -0.17 -38.32 -36.94
C GLU A 144 -1.01 -38.45 -38.21
N GLU A 145 -1.89 -37.48 -38.51
CA GLU A 145 -2.63 -37.42 -39.77
C GLU A 145 -1.73 -37.24 -41.00
N GLU A 146 -0.67 -36.42 -40.90
CA GLU A 146 0.31 -36.23 -41.97
C GLU A 146 1.12 -37.49 -42.25
N LEU A 147 1.55 -38.21 -41.21
CA LEU A 147 2.26 -39.48 -41.35
C LEU A 147 1.40 -40.56 -42.00
N LYS A 148 0.09 -40.59 -41.72
CA LYS A 148 -0.84 -41.60 -42.24
C LYS A 148 -1.23 -41.39 -43.70
N LYS A 149 -1.01 -40.18 -44.24
CA LYS A 149 -1.24 -39.82 -45.65
C LYS A 149 -0.07 -40.15 -46.58
N ARG A 150 1.06 -40.59 -46.02
CA ARG A 150 2.32 -40.82 -46.73
C ARG A 150 2.58 -42.31 -46.92
#